data_AF-A0A2M8ZAJ8-F1
#
_entry.id   AF-A0A2M8ZAJ8-F1
#
_cell.length_a   1.000
_cell.length_b   1.000
_cell.length_c   1.000
_cell.angle_alpha   90.00
_cell.angle_beta   90.00
_cell.angle_gamma   90.00
#
_symmetry.space_group_name_H-M   'P 1'
#
loop_
_entity.id
_entity.type
_entity.pdbx_description
1 polymer ?
#
loop_
_entity_poly.entity_id
_entity_poly.type
_entity_poly.pdbx_seq_one_letter_code
_entity_poly.pdbx_strand_id
1 'polypeptide(L)'
;MNKTSEVFLFPYLDLLFFSILAAVSEIMSYKMLEFWNSSFYFSFSVVLCLISMIRWGAAGVAVAMIGGIPGILFSSMPLWSGILFYSLSNAFIGIPMMVYGSRNRDTIADGHVFLLLYIFLSHCCLSAGKGIAIFLLTGETTGAKDYFGATFFTLIINIIVCSVLQMRKGLICDMRYYFTDMEGEGYGNGRD
;
A
#
# COMPACT_ATOMS: atom_id res chain seq x y z
N MET A 1 27.88 10.10 -17.36
CA MET A 1 26.49 9.80 -16.96
C MET A 1 26.21 10.51 -15.64
N ASN A 2 25.14 11.29 -15.58
CA ASN A 2 24.87 12.25 -14.50
C ASN A 2 24.25 11.50 -13.30
N LYS A 3 25.00 11.23 -12.23
CA LYS A 3 24.52 10.46 -11.05
C LYS A 3 23.22 11.01 -10.45
N THR A 4 22.99 12.31 -10.56
CA THR A 4 21.76 12.99 -10.10
C THR A 4 20.49 12.58 -10.85
N SER A 5 20.58 12.12 -12.11
CA SER A 5 19.40 11.64 -12.85
C SER A 5 19.01 10.21 -12.46
N GLU A 6 19.95 9.39 -11.99
CA GLU A 6 19.68 8.00 -11.59
C GLU A 6 18.86 7.94 -10.28
N VAL A 7 19.22 8.74 -9.27
CA VAL A 7 18.51 8.83 -7.99
C VAL A 7 17.04 9.27 -8.16
N PHE A 8 16.75 10.09 -9.18
CA PHE A 8 15.39 10.54 -9.47
C PHE A 8 14.53 9.47 -10.17
N LEU A 9 15.14 8.51 -10.87
CA LEU A 9 14.44 7.45 -11.60
C LEU A 9 14.00 6.30 -10.69
N PHE A 10 14.80 5.98 -9.67
CA PHE A 10 14.53 4.88 -8.74
C PHE A 10 13.14 4.88 -8.09
N PRO A 11 12.61 6.02 -7.58
CA PRO A 11 11.26 6.05 -7.03
C PRO A 11 10.20 5.61 -8.04
N TYR A 12 10.28 6.08 -9.29
CA TYR A 12 9.31 5.74 -10.32
C TYR A 12 9.40 4.27 -10.74
N LEU A 13 10.63 3.75 -10.86
CA LEU A 13 10.86 2.36 -11.22
C LEU A 13 10.36 1.40 -10.13
N ASP A 14 10.65 1.70 -8.86
CA ASP A 14 10.20 0.89 -7.73
C ASP A 14 8.67 0.89 -7.62
N LEU A 15 8.04 2.07 -7.71
CA LEU A 15 6.58 2.20 -7.73
C LEU A 15 5.95 1.49 -8.93
N LEU A 16 6.58 1.51 -10.10
CA LEU A 16 6.12 0.78 -11.28
C LEU A 16 6.11 -0.73 -11.02
N PHE A 17 7.20 -1.29 -10.50
CA PHE A 17 7.27 -2.72 -10.18
C PHE A 17 6.26 -3.11 -9.10
N PHE A 18 6.14 -2.33 -8.02
CA PHE A 18 5.12 -2.57 -7.01
C PHE A 18 3.70 -2.48 -7.58
N SER A 19 3.43 -1.56 -8.50
CA SER A 19 2.12 -1.42 -9.14
C SER A 19 1.78 -2.59 -10.06
N ILE A 20 2.76 -3.08 -10.84
CA ILE A 20 2.60 -4.27 -11.68
C ILE A 20 2.34 -5.49 -10.78
N LEU A 21 3.14 -5.67 -9.73
CA LEU A 21 2.95 -6.75 -8.77
C LEU A 21 1.58 -6.66 -8.08
N ALA A 22 1.14 -5.46 -7.70
CA ALA A 22 -0.17 -5.23 -7.11
C ALA A 22 -1.29 -5.65 -8.07
N ALA A 23 -1.23 -5.23 -9.33
CA ALA A 23 -2.22 -5.61 -10.33
C ALA A 23 -2.23 -7.14 -10.58
N VAL A 24 -1.06 -7.76 -10.74
CA VAL A 24 -0.96 -9.23 -10.89
C VAL A 24 -1.52 -9.95 -9.66
N SER A 25 -1.22 -9.45 -8.46
CA SER A 25 -1.69 -10.04 -7.21
C SER A 25 -3.22 -9.98 -7.07
N GLU A 26 -3.85 -8.90 -7.53
CA GLU A 26 -5.31 -8.81 -7.56
C GLU A 26 -5.93 -9.78 -8.57
N ILE A 27 -5.33 -9.94 -9.76
CA ILE A 27 -5.80 -10.96 -10.72
C ILE A 27 -5.79 -12.35 -10.08
N MET A 28 -4.72 -12.68 -9.35
CA MET A 28 -4.63 -13.93 -8.61
C MET A 28 -5.70 -14.05 -7.52
N SER A 29 -5.94 -12.98 -6.75
CA SER A 29 -7.00 -12.95 -5.74
C SER A 29 -8.38 -13.19 -6.33
N TYR A 30 -8.72 -12.55 -7.45
CA TYR A 30 -9.98 -12.78 -8.17
C TYR A 30 -10.13 -14.23 -8.62
N LYS A 31 -9.08 -14.80 -9.23
CA LYS A 31 -9.09 -16.20 -9.69
C LYS A 31 -9.18 -17.19 -8.54
N MET A 32 -8.58 -16.87 -7.39
CA MET A 32 -8.68 -17.70 -6.19
C MET A 32 -10.10 -17.68 -5.61
N LEU A 33 -10.78 -16.52 -5.61
CA LEU A 33 -12.17 -16.40 -5.15
C LEU A 33 -13.14 -17.22 -6.01
N GLU A 34 -12.96 -17.21 -7.34
CA GLU A 34 -13.73 -18.07 -8.25
C GLU A 34 -13.57 -19.56 -7.90
N PHE A 35 -12.38 -19.98 -7.46
CA PHE A 35 -12.11 -21.38 -7.13
C PHE A 35 -12.55 -21.79 -5.72
N TRP A 36 -12.40 -20.91 -4.73
CA TRP A 36 -12.66 -21.22 -3.31
C TRP A 36 -14.06 -20.85 -2.80
N ASN A 37 -14.87 -20.17 -3.60
CA ASN A 37 -16.29 -19.86 -3.31
C ASN A 37 -16.50 -19.36 -1.87
N SER A 38 -15.57 -18.55 -1.39
CA SER A 38 -15.51 -18.05 -0.02
C SER A 38 -15.80 -16.56 -0.02
N SER A 39 -16.62 -16.10 0.94
CA SER A 39 -16.92 -14.68 1.13
C SER A 39 -15.73 -13.87 1.68
N PHE A 40 -14.57 -14.51 1.93
CA PHE A 40 -13.38 -13.83 2.44
C PHE A 40 -12.54 -13.28 1.29
N TYR A 41 -12.48 -11.95 1.20
CA TYR A 41 -11.65 -11.25 0.23
C TYR A 41 -10.24 -11.05 0.78
N PHE A 42 -9.24 -11.46 0.00
CA PHE A 42 -7.84 -11.33 0.32
C PHE A 42 -7.11 -10.50 -0.73
N SER A 43 -6.48 -9.40 -0.31
CA SER A 43 -5.82 -8.45 -1.20
C SER A 43 -4.35 -8.28 -0.86
N PHE A 44 -3.49 -8.81 -1.73
CA PHE A 44 -2.05 -8.60 -1.67
C PHE A 44 -1.61 -7.21 -2.17
N SER A 45 -2.45 -6.50 -2.94
CA SER A 45 -2.12 -5.15 -3.38
C SER A 45 -2.01 -4.17 -2.20
N VAL A 46 -2.79 -4.39 -1.13
CA VAL A 46 -2.75 -3.58 0.09
C VAL A 46 -1.40 -3.68 0.78
N VAL A 47 -0.82 -4.89 0.94
CA VAL A 47 0.49 -5.02 1.58
C VAL A 47 1.60 -4.38 0.76
N LEU A 48 1.57 -4.54 -0.56
CA LEU A 48 2.52 -3.90 -1.47
C LEU A 48 2.43 -2.38 -1.39
N CYS A 49 1.21 -1.84 -1.27
CA CYS A 49 1.00 -0.42 -1.03
C CYS A 49 1.61 0.04 0.29
N LEU A 50 1.37 -0.68 1.40
CA LEU A 50 1.94 -0.34 2.71
C LEU A 50 3.48 -0.28 2.68
N ILE A 51 4.11 -1.27 2.06
CA ILE A 51 5.58 -1.31 1.88
C ILE A 51 6.04 -0.12 1.04
N SER A 52 5.40 0.13 -0.10
CA SER A 52 5.77 1.23 -1.00
C SER A 52 5.59 2.61 -0.34
N MET A 53 4.63 2.75 0.57
CA MET A 53 4.40 3.97 1.32
C MET A 53 5.46 4.21 2.40
N ILE A 54 5.97 3.17 3.06
CA ILE A 54 7.14 3.31 3.95
C ILE A 54 8.37 3.77 3.14
N ARG A 55 8.56 3.21 1.94
CA ARG A 55 9.71 3.50 1.07
C ARG A 55 9.66 4.92 0.47
N TRP A 56 8.53 5.28 -0.13
CA TRP A 56 8.38 6.48 -0.96
C TRP A 56 7.29 7.44 -0.51
N GLY A 57 6.51 7.08 0.51
CA GLY A 57 5.59 7.99 1.20
C GLY A 57 4.22 7.97 0.57
N ALA A 58 3.53 9.11 0.56
CA ALA A 58 2.22 9.21 -0.07
C ALA A 58 2.23 8.80 -1.56
N ALA A 59 3.37 8.87 -2.25
CA ALA A 59 3.50 8.37 -3.62
C ALA A 59 3.22 6.85 -3.75
N GLY A 60 3.46 6.08 -2.69
CA GLY A 60 3.14 4.65 -2.62
C GLY A 60 1.66 4.32 -2.81
N VAL A 61 0.76 5.28 -2.56
CA VAL A 61 -0.69 5.11 -2.73
C VAL A 61 -1.05 4.73 -4.17
N ALA A 62 -0.26 5.17 -5.15
CA ALA A 62 -0.46 4.81 -6.55
C ALA A 62 -0.47 3.29 -6.77
N VAL A 63 0.28 2.53 -5.96
CA VAL A 63 0.32 1.07 -6.01
C VAL A 63 -1.04 0.46 -5.72
N ALA A 64 -1.76 0.94 -4.70
CA ALA A 64 -3.11 0.46 -4.42
C ALA A 64 -4.13 0.93 -5.47
N MET A 65 -3.98 2.15 -5.99
CA MET A 65 -4.89 2.68 -7.03
C MET A 65 -4.77 1.90 -8.35
N ILE A 66 -3.55 1.58 -8.77
CA ILE A 66 -3.27 0.77 -9.97
C ILE A 66 -3.61 -0.70 -9.71
N GLY A 67 -3.29 -1.21 -8.52
CA GLY A 67 -3.68 -2.55 -8.10
C GLY A 67 -5.19 -2.78 -8.19
N GLY A 68 -6.01 -1.75 -7.97
CA GLY A 68 -7.46 -1.81 -8.11
C GLY A 68 -7.98 -1.95 -9.56
N ILE A 69 -7.17 -1.69 -10.59
CA ILE A 69 -7.62 -1.72 -11.99
C ILE A 69 -8.17 -3.09 -12.41
N PRO A 70 -7.50 -4.22 -12.12
CA PRO A 70 -8.09 -5.56 -12.30
C PRO A 70 -9.51 -5.68 -11.75
N GLY A 71 -9.79 -5.12 -10.58
CA GLY A 71 -11.13 -5.17 -9.99
C GLY A 71 -12.18 -4.45 -10.83
N ILE A 72 -11.81 -3.36 -11.51
CA ILE A 72 -12.70 -2.67 -12.46
C ILE A 72 -13.04 -3.60 -13.64
N LEU A 73 -12.03 -4.30 -14.18
CA LEU A 73 -12.17 -5.15 -15.37
C LEU A 73 -12.95 -6.44 -15.11
N PHE A 74 -12.82 -7.03 -13.91
CA PHE A 74 -13.49 -8.28 -13.55
C PHE A 74 -14.82 -8.09 -12.82
N SER A 75 -15.12 -6.87 -12.35
CA SER A 75 -16.42 -6.59 -11.73
C SER A 75 -17.54 -6.45 -12.76
N SER A 76 -18.75 -6.80 -12.35
CA SER A 76 -19.98 -6.52 -13.11
C SER A 76 -20.49 -5.08 -12.96
N MET A 77 -19.72 -4.21 -12.28
CA MET A 77 -20.11 -2.83 -12.02
C MET A 77 -19.95 -1.94 -13.26
N PRO A 78 -20.77 -0.90 -13.43
CA PRO A 78 -20.51 0.15 -14.42
C PRO A 78 -19.11 0.75 -14.23
N LEU A 79 -18.46 1.15 -15.33
CA LEU A 79 -17.07 1.63 -15.32
C LEU A 79 -16.83 2.72 -14.26
N TRP A 80 -17.71 3.71 -14.15
CA TRP A 80 -17.58 4.79 -13.17
C TRP A 80 -17.69 4.32 -11.73
N SER A 81 -18.63 3.40 -11.45
CA SER A 81 -18.78 2.78 -10.14
C SER A 81 -17.56 1.93 -9.80
N GLY A 82 -17.03 1.21 -10.77
CA GLY A 82 -15.79 0.45 -10.65
C GLY A 82 -14.59 1.35 -10.34
N ILE A 83 -14.41 2.46 -11.06
CA ILE A 83 -13.32 3.42 -10.79
C ILE A 83 -13.44 4.00 -9.38
N LEU A 84 -14.63 4.44 -8.98
CA LEU A 84 -14.88 5.00 -7.66
C LEU A 84 -14.55 3.99 -6.56
N PHE A 85 -15.07 2.76 -6.69
CA PHE A 85 -14.93 1.73 -5.69
C PHE A 85 -13.54 1.10 -5.67
N TYR A 86 -12.97 0.69 -6.80
CA TYR A 86 -11.72 -0.08 -6.83
C TYR A 86 -10.45 0.78 -6.88
N SER A 87 -10.50 1.98 -7.46
CA SER A 87 -9.30 2.82 -7.61
C SER A 87 -9.33 4.05 -6.70
N LEU A 88 -10.37 4.88 -6.79
CA LEU A 88 -10.38 6.17 -6.07
C LEU A 88 -10.48 5.99 -4.56
N SER A 89 -11.34 5.08 -4.08
CA SER A 89 -11.45 4.80 -2.64
C SER A 89 -10.16 4.23 -2.04
N ASN A 90 -9.33 3.54 -2.84
CA ASN A 90 -8.03 3.03 -2.39
C ASN A 90 -7.08 4.16 -2.02
N ALA A 91 -7.26 5.39 -2.55
CA ALA A 91 -6.44 6.53 -2.18
C ALA A 91 -6.50 6.86 -0.67
N PHE A 92 -7.58 6.50 0.00
CA PHE A 92 -7.75 6.74 1.45
C PHE A 92 -6.72 5.97 2.29
N ILE A 93 -6.15 4.87 1.80
CA ILE A 93 -5.08 4.15 2.50
C ILE A 93 -3.87 5.05 2.78
N GLY A 94 -3.69 6.10 1.97
CA GLY A 94 -2.60 7.05 2.08
C GLY A 94 -2.72 8.07 3.21
N ILE A 95 -3.90 8.22 3.83
CA ILE A 95 -4.15 9.27 4.82
C ILE A 95 -3.13 9.25 5.97
N PRO A 96 -2.84 8.11 6.62
CA PRO A 96 -1.85 8.08 7.70
C PRO A 96 -0.47 8.55 7.23
N MET A 97 -0.05 8.19 6.01
CA MET A 97 1.24 8.59 5.45
C MET A 97 1.27 10.08 5.06
N MET A 98 0.15 10.63 4.56
CA MET A 98 0.02 12.06 4.28
C MET A 98 0.09 12.90 5.57
N VAL A 99 -0.55 12.44 6.65
CA VAL A 99 -0.49 13.07 7.97
C VAL A 99 0.90 12.95 8.59
N TYR A 100 1.56 11.81 8.37
CA TYR A 100 2.93 11.58 8.84
C TYR A 100 3.94 12.50 8.13
N GLY A 101 3.70 12.82 6.86
CA GLY A 101 4.44 13.82 6.09
C GLY A 101 5.82 13.35 5.62
N SER A 102 6.79 14.26 5.62
CA SER A 102 8.17 14.01 5.15
C SER A 102 9.16 13.62 6.26
N ARG A 103 8.65 13.14 7.40
CA ARG A 103 9.48 12.67 8.53
C ARG A 103 10.18 11.35 8.17
N ASN A 104 11.23 10.99 8.91
CA ASN A 104 11.93 9.71 8.68
C ASN A 104 11.01 8.52 8.97
N ARG A 105 10.62 7.80 7.91
CA ARG A 105 9.71 6.65 7.97
C ARG A 105 10.36 5.39 8.53
N ASP A 106 11.68 5.37 8.71
CA ASP A 106 12.37 4.29 9.44
C ASP A 106 11.86 4.17 10.87
N THR A 107 11.41 5.26 11.48
CA THR A 107 10.77 5.21 12.81
C THR A 107 9.48 4.38 12.84
N ILE A 108 8.76 4.32 11.71
CA ILE A 108 7.60 3.43 11.55
C ILE A 108 8.07 1.99 11.35
N ALA A 109 9.09 1.80 10.51
CA ALA A 109 9.59 0.49 10.14
C ALA A 109 10.31 -0.23 11.29
N ASP A 110 11.06 0.47 12.13
CA ASP A 110 11.84 -0.11 13.23
C ASP A 110 11.01 -0.35 14.49
N GLY A 111 9.98 0.46 14.72
CA GLY A 111 9.12 0.35 15.89
C GLY A 111 7.98 -0.64 15.68
N HIS A 112 7.98 -1.79 16.36
CA HIS A 112 6.88 -2.77 16.29
C HIS A 112 5.49 -2.14 16.53
N VAL A 113 5.36 -1.30 17.56
CA VAL A 113 4.09 -0.63 17.88
C VAL A 113 3.69 0.38 16.81
N PHE A 114 4.66 1.16 16.30
CA PHE A 114 4.40 2.17 15.26
C PHE A 114 4.00 1.51 13.94
N LEU A 115 4.64 0.38 13.57
CA LEU A 115 4.28 -0.41 12.41
C LEU A 115 2.86 -0.95 12.51
N LEU A 116 2.49 -1.55 13.65
CA LEU A 116 1.14 -2.05 13.88
C LEU A 116 0.08 -0.95 13.83
N LEU A 117 0.36 0.20 14.47
CA LEU A 117 -0.52 1.37 14.43
C LEU A 117 -0.69 1.88 12.99
N TYR A 118 0.41 1.96 12.24
CA TYR A 118 0.40 2.38 10.84
C TYR A 118 -0.47 1.47 9.96
N ILE A 119 -0.31 0.15 10.08
CA ILE A 119 -1.09 -0.83 9.33
C ILE A 119 -2.58 -0.73 9.69
N PHE A 120 -2.88 -0.67 10.99
CA PHE A 120 -4.25 -0.56 11.49
C PHE A 120 -4.94 0.72 11.02
N LEU A 121 -4.30 1.88 11.20
CA LEU A 121 -4.85 3.16 10.74
C LEU A 121 -5.05 3.18 9.23
N SER A 122 -4.11 2.65 8.45
CA SER A 122 -4.21 2.57 6.99
C SER A 122 -5.42 1.72 6.57
N HIS A 123 -5.66 0.61 7.27
CA HIS A 123 -6.80 -0.26 7.02
C HIS A 123 -8.14 0.39 7.41
N CYS A 124 -8.19 1.12 8.54
CA CYS A 124 -9.36 1.91 8.94
C CYS A 124 -9.67 3.00 7.91
N CYS A 125 -8.66 3.73 7.42
CA CYS A 125 -8.84 4.75 6.40
C CYS A 125 -9.33 4.14 5.07
N LEU A 126 -8.75 3.02 4.63
CA LEU A 126 -9.22 2.28 3.45
C LEU A 126 -10.69 1.88 3.60
N SER A 127 -11.07 1.33 4.76
CA SER A 127 -12.45 0.91 5.03
C SER A 127 -13.42 2.10 5.04
N ALA A 128 -13.00 3.24 5.57
CA ALA A 128 -13.78 4.47 5.51
C ALA A 128 -13.96 4.95 4.06
N GLY A 129 -12.89 4.96 3.25
CA GLY A 129 -12.96 5.32 1.83
C GLY A 129 -13.90 4.41 1.04
N LYS A 130 -13.82 3.10 1.28
CA LYS A 130 -14.71 2.10 0.68
C LYS A 130 -16.16 2.29 1.14
N GLY A 131 -16.38 2.57 2.42
CA GLY A 131 -17.69 2.87 2.96
C GLY A 131 -18.32 4.12 2.32
N ILE A 132 -17.55 5.18 2.10
CA ILE A 132 -18.01 6.37 1.36
C ILE A 132 -18.40 5.99 -0.07
N ALA A 133 -17.59 5.19 -0.75
CA ALA A 133 -17.91 4.73 -2.10
C ALA A 133 -19.20 3.89 -2.14
N ILE A 134 -19.38 2.97 -1.19
CA ILE A 134 -20.61 2.16 -1.07
C ILE A 134 -21.82 3.05 -0.83
N PHE A 135 -21.73 4.00 0.10
CA PHE A 135 -22.80 4.94 0.39
C PHE A 135 -23.19 5.75 -0.86
N LEU A 136 -22.21 6.25 -1.62
CA LEU A 136 -22.47 7.00 -2.86
C LEU A 136 -23.10 6.15 -3.96
N LEU A 137 -22.81 4.84 -4.01
CA LEU A 137 -23.31 3.93 -5.05
C LEU A 137 -24.66 3.29 -4.72
N THR A 138 -24.95 3.05 -3.44
CA THR A 138 -26.09 2.22 -3.00
C THR A 138 -27.00 2.92 -2.00
N GLY A 139 -26.53 3.98 -1.34
CA GLY A 139 -27.21 4.62 -0.21
C GLY A 139 -27.02 3.92 1.14
N GLU A 140 -26.32 2.77 1.18
CA GLU A 140 -26.09 2.02 2.42
C GLU A 140 -25.08 2.71 3.34
N THR A 141 -25.44 2.85 4.62
CA THR A 141 -24.62 3.54 5.63
C THR A 141 -23.69 2.60 6.41
N THR A 142 -23.88 1.28 6.31
CA THR A 142 -23.08 0.28 7.01
C THR A 142 -21.83 -0.16 6.25
N GLY A 143 -21.66 0.28 5.00
CA GLY A 143 -20.63 -0.21 4.08
C GLY A 143 -19.20 -0.17 4.62
N ALA A 144 -18.84 0.82 5.45
CA ALA A 144 -17.51 0.88 6.07
C ALA A 144 -17.28 -0.29 7.05
N LYS A 145 -18.28 -0.59 7.88
CA LYS A 145 -18.23 -1.68 8.85
C LYS A 145 -18.22 -3.04 8.15
N ASP A 146 -19.05 -3.19 7.13
CA ASP A 146 -19.18 -4.43 6.38
C ASP A 146 -17.89 -4.72 5.60
N TYR A 147 -17.29 -3.70 4.97
CA TYR A 147 -15.99 -3.82 4.31
C TYR A 147 -14.86 -4.16 5.29
N PHE A 148 -14.82 -3.50 6.46
CA PHE A 148 -13.83 -3.81 7.49
C PHE A 148 -13.94 -5.27 7.95
N GLY A 149 -15.16 -5.74 8.22
CA GLY A 149 -15.40 -7.14 8.61
C GLY A 149 -14.98 -8.12 7.50
N ALA A 150 -15.36 -7.86 6.26
CA ALA A 150 -15.04 -8.70 5.11
C ALA A 150 -13.52 -8.76 4.81
N THR A 151 -12.78 -7.71 5.15
CA THR A 151 -11.34 -7.59 4.89
C THR A 151 -10.46 -7.74 6.14
N PHE A 152 -11.04 -8.18 7.26
CA PHE A 152 -10.32 -8.41 8.50
C PHE A 152 -9.16 -9.42 8.34
N PHE A 153 -9.37 -10.47 7.54
CA PHE A 153 -8.30 -11.43 7.24
C PHE A 153 -7.14 -10.79 6.47
N THR A 154 -7.44 -9.84 5.57
CA THR A 154 -6.42 -9.04 4.87
C THR A 154 -5.62 -8.20 5.86
N LEU A 155 -6.26 -7.60 6.88
CA LEU A 155 -5.56 -6.87 7.94
C LEU A 155 -4.56 -7.77 8.68
N ILE A 156 -4.97 -8.97 9.09
CA ILE A 156 -4.09 -9.90 9.79
C ILE A 156 -2.91 -10.31 8.93
N ILE A 157 -3.12 -10.59 7.64
CA ILE A 157 -2.01 -10.93 6.74
C ILE A 157 -1.06 -9.75 6.53
N ASN A 158 -1.59 -8.53 6.37
CA ASN A 158 -0.74 -7.33 6.27
C ASN A 158 0.16 -7.18 7.50
N ILE A 159 -0.38 -7.42 8.70
CA ILE A 159 0.39 -7.42 9.94
C ILE A 159 1.50 -8.46 9.90
N ILE A 160 1.19 -9.71 9.53
CA ILE A 160 2.18 -10.79 9.46
C ILE A 160 3.28 -10.45 8.46
N VAL A 161 2.92 -10.10 7.22
CA VAL A 161 3.91 -9.83 6.16
C VAL A 161 4.79 -8.65 6.52
N CYS A 162 4.22 -7.52 6.95
CA CYS A 162 5.01 -6.35 7.34
C CYS A 162 5.91 -6.65 8.54
N SER A 163 5.46 -7.44 9.52
CA SER A 163 6.27 -7.83 10.68
C SER A 163 7.42 -8.75 10.28
N VAL A 164 7.20 -9.68 9.34
CA VAL A 164 8.27 -10.53 8.79
C VAL A 164 9.30 -9.70 8.02
N LEU A 165 8.84 -8.71 7.24
CA LEU A 165 9.73 -7.81 6.51
C LEU A 165 10.52 -6.90 7.45
N GLN A 166 9.94 -6.47 8.57
CA GLN A 166 10.63 -5.71 9.62
C GLN A 166 11.85 -6.44 10.18
N MET A 167 11.83 -7.77 10.21
CA MET A 167 12.98 -8.58 10.66
C MET A 167 14.16 -8.55 9.67
N ARG A 168 13.98 -7.99 8.46
CA ARG A 168 14.98 -7.96 7.39
C ARG A 168 15.36 -6.52 7.08
N LYS A 169 16.60 -6.14 7.45
CA LYS A 169 17.14 -4.80 7.19
C LYS A 169 17.07 -4.46 5.70
N GLY A 170 16.58 -3.25 5.40
CA GLY A 170 16.54 -2.68 4.04
C GLY A 170 15.33 -3.04 3.18
N LEU A 171 14.43 -3.92 3.63
CA LEU A 171 13.20 -4.25 2.85
C LEU A 171 12.11 -3.19 3.04
N ILE A 172 11.84 -2.82 4.30
CA ILE A 172 10.93 -1.74 4.68
C ILE A 172 11.72 -0.61 5.32
N CYS A 173 12.28 0.30 4.53
CA CYS A 173 12.95 1.49 5.04
C CYS A 173 12.64 2.69 4.15
N ASP A 174 12.86 3.88 4.68
CA ASP A 174 12.80 5.12 3.95
C ASP A 174 13.91 5.16 2.90
N MET A 175 13.55 4.93 1.64
CA MET A 175 14.52 4.86 0.55
C MET A 175 15.24 6.20 0.33
N ARG A 176 14.61 7.33 0.65
CA ARG A 176 15.28 8.64 0.53
C ARG A 176 16.40 8.76 1.55
N TYR A 177 16.13 8.36 2.79
CA TYR A 177 17.13 8.37 3.86
C TYR A 177 18.24 7.35 3.60
N TYR A 178 17.86 6.14 3.16
CA TYR A 178 18.78 5.07 2.80
C TYR A 178 19.82 5.49 1.74
N PHE A 179 19.37 6.16 0.66
CA PHE A 179 20.31 6.64 -0.36
C PHE A 179 21.19 7.79 0.16
N THR A 180 20.67 8.70 0.99
CA THR A 180 21.47 9.80 1.55
C THR A 180 22.53 9.33 2.55
N ASP A 181 22.25 8.30 3.37
CA ASP A 181 23.23 7.73 4.29
C ASP A 181 24.37 7.03 3.54
N MET A 182 24.03 6.28 2.49
CA MET A 182 25.01 5.60 1.62
C MET A 182 25.90 6.60 0.85
N GLU A 183 25.37 7.76 0.47
CA GLU A 183 26.17 8.85 -0.11
C GLU A 183 27.11 9.49 0.93
N GLY A 184 26.68 9.62 2.18
CA GLY A 184 27.50 10.13 3.30
C GLY A 184 28.67 9.23 3.64
N GLU A 185 28.47 7.91 3.67
CA GLU A 185 29.54 6.92 3.89
C GLU A 185 30.57 6.89 2.73
N GLY A 186 30.14 7.25 1.51
CA GLY A 186 31.02 7.37 0.34
C GLY A 186 31.96 8.59 0.34
N TYR A 187 31.66 9.62 1.12
CA TYR A 187 32.53 10.79 1.34
C TYR A 187 33.35 10.72 2.64
N GLY A 188 33.05 9.71 3.49
CA GLY A 188 33.62 9.56 4.82
C GLY A 188 34.63 8.44 5.00
N ASN A 189 35.08 7.76 3.92
CA ASN A 189 36.09 6.69 4.04
C ASN A 189 37.51 7.16 3.70
N GLY A 190 37.90 8.22 4.40
CA GLY A 190 39.28 8.48 4.79
C GLY A 190 39.26 8.99 6.23
N ARG A 191 39.67 8.12 7.17
CA ARG A 191 39.76 8.23 8.65
C ARG A 191 38.66 7.44 9.38
N ASP A 192 38.94 6.39 10.14
CA ASP A 192 40.19 5.80 10.66
C ASP A 192 40.06 4.27 10.74
#